data_AF-A0A3N7GAV6-F1
#
_entry.id   AF-A0A3N7GAV6-F1
#
_cell.length_a   1.000
_cell.length_b   1.000
_cell.length_c   1.000
_cell.angle_alpha   90.00
_cell.angle_beta   90.00
_cell.angle_gamma   90.00
#
_symmetry.space_group_name_H-M   'P 1'
#
loop_
_entity.id
_entity.type
_entity.pdbx_description
1 polymer ?
#
loop_
_entity_poly.entity_id
_entity_poly.type
_entity_poly.pdbx_seq_one_letter_code
_entity_poly.pdbx_strand_id
1 'polypeptide(L)' 'MSNRPLVFVCGLAAGFALKGLCDALARPAPRGAAGRRDIRPAGRRRMENPPRDWDIVDEQSDESFPASDPPGNY' A
#
# COMPACT_ATOMS: atom_id res chain seq x y z
N MET A 1 -55.02 11.63 12.24
CA MET A 1 -54.08 11.61 11.10
C MET A 1 -53.06 10.52 11.34
N SER A 2 -52.91 9.55 10.43
CA SER A 2 -52.08 8.36 10.67
C SER A 2 -50.62 8.64 10.34
N ASN A 3 -49.76 8.56 11.35
CA ASN A 3 -48.32 8.87 11.35
C ASN A 3 -47.45 7.65 10.93
N ARG A 4 -48.09 6.58 10.48
CA ARG A 4 -47.46 5.34 9.98
C ARG A 4 -46.46 5.55 8.82
N PRO A 5 -46.74 6.36 7.78
CA PRO A 5 -45.77 6.58 6.70
C PRO A 5 -44.56 7.37 7.19
N LEU A 6 -44.76 8.33 8.12
CA LEU A 6 -43.67 9.09 8.72
C LEU A 6 -42.72 8.18 9.51
N VAL A 7 -43.26 7.27 10.32
CA VAL A 7 -42.48 6.29 11.09
C VAL A 7 -41.69 5.36 10.17
N PHE A 8 -42.29 4.93 9.05
CA PHE A 8 -41.61 4.09 8.07
C PHE A 8 -40.42 4.79 7.39
N VAL A 9 -40.63 6.04 6.95
CA VAL A 9 -39.56 6.85 6.32
C VAL A 9 -38.44 7.16 7.32
N CYS A 10 -38.78 7.51 8.57
CA CYS A 10 -37.79 7.71 9.63
C CYS A 10 -37.00 6.44 9.93
N GLY A 11 -37.64 5.26 9.93
CA GLY A 11 -36.97 3.98 10.13
C GLY A 11 -35.95 3.66 9.03
N LEU A 12 -36.32 3.89 7.76
CA LEU A 12 -35.39 3.73 6.64
C LEU A 12 -34.21 4.71 6.73
N ALA A 13 -34.47 5.99 7.02
CA ALA A 13 -33.42 6.99 7.17
C ALA A 13 -32.45 6.65 8.31
N ALA A 14 -32.97 6.20 9.45
CA ALA A 14 -32.16 5.75 10.58
C ALA A 14 -31.28 4.54 10.22
N GLY A 15 -31.82 3.58 9.45
CA GLY A 15 -31.07 2.43 8.97
C GLY A 15 -29.90 2.81 8.06
N PHE A 16 -30.12 3.71 7.08
CA PHE A 16 -29.04 4.21 6.22
C PHE A 16 -28.01 5.03 6.98
N ALA A 17 -28.44 5.86 7.94
CA ALA A 17 -27.54 6.61 8.80
C ALA A 17 -26.65 5.68 9.65
N LEU A 18 -27.24 4.65 10.25
CA LEU A 18 -26.51 3.65 11.03
C LEU A 18 -25.51 2.88 10.15
N LYS A 19 -25.92 2.44 8.96
CA LYS A 19 -25.02 1.76 8.01
C LYS A 19 -23.85 2.66 7.62
N GLY A 20 -24.12 3.93 7.29
CA GLY A 20 -23.09 4.92 6.95
C GLY A 20 -22.12 5.19 8.10
N LEU A 21 -22.61 5.23 9.34
CA LEU A 21 -21.78 5.36 10.53
C LEU A 21 -20.90 4.11 10.74
N CYS A 22 -21.49 2.92 10.69
CA CYS A 22 -20.75 1.67 10.82
C CYS A 22 -19.66 1.54 9.74
N ASP A 23 -19.97 1.88 8.49
CA ASP A 23 -19.00 1.84 7.39
C ASP A 23 -17.89 2.88 7.61
N ALA A 24 -18.21 4.08 8.11
CA ALA A 24 -17.21 5.09 8.42
C ALA A 24 -16.27 4.68 9.56
N LEU A 25 -16.79 4.01 10.59
CA LEU A 25 -16.01 3.47 11.71
C LEU A 25 -15.20 2.23 11.30
N ALA A 26 -15.74 1.42 10.39
CA ALA A 26 -15.08 0.23 9.86
C ALA A 26 -14.08 0.55 8.74
N ARG A 27 -13.97 1.81 8.30
CA ARG A 27 -12.93 2.21 7.34
C ARG A 27 -11.59 1.84 7.97
N PRO A 28 -10.83 0.91 7.37
CA PRO A 28 -9.46 0.72 7.80
C PRO A 28 -8.78 2.08 7.66
N ALA A 29 -7.88 2.40 8.60
CA ALA A 29 -7.01 3.56 8.43
C ALA A 29 -6.49 3.53 6.97
N PRO A 30 -6.43 4.68 6.27
CA PRO A 30 -5.68 4.70 5.02
C PRO A 30 -4.36 3.99 5.35
N ARG A 31 -3.97 2.99 4.55
CA ARG A 31 -2.65 2.37 4.66
C ARG A 31 -1.69 3.51 4.37
N GLY A 32 -1.46 4.33 5.40
CA GLY A 32 -0.89 5.66 5.28
C GLY A 32 0.47 5.39 4.76
N ALA A 33 0.67 5.72 3.48
CA ALA A 33 1.81 5.35 2.66
C ALA A 33 2.71 4.40 3.43
N ALA A 34 2.38 3.11 3.50
CA ALA A 34 3.36 2.13 3.96
C ALA A 34 4.50 2.36 2.99
N GLY A 35 5.52 3.08 3.46
CA GLY A 35 6.17 4.14 2.68
C GLY A 35 6.47 3.69 1.28
N ARG A 36 6.45 4.61 0.32
CA ARG A 36 7.45 4.50 -0.73
C ARG A 36 8.80 4.55 -0.01
N ARG A 37 9.21 3.39 0.52
CA ARG A 37 10.49 3.20 1.18
C ARG A 37 11.46 3.62 0.11
N ASP A 38 12.33 4.55 0.45
CA ASP A 38 13.38 4.94 -0.46
C ASP A 38 14.24 3.70 -0.68
N ILE A 39 14.03 3.03 -1.81
CA ILE A 39 14.81 1.86 -2.19
C ILE A 39 16.11 2.43 -2.73
N ARG A 40 17.23 2.12 -2.06
CA ARG A 40 18.54 2.58 -2.54
C ARG A 40 18.73 2.10 -4.00
N PRO A 41 19.34 2.91 -4.88
CA PRO A 41 19.76 2.41 -6.18
C PRO A 41 20.80 1.29 -6.01
N ALA A 42 20.79 0.34 -6.95
CA ALA A 42 21.76 -0.75 -6.97
C ALA A 42 23.21 -0.25 -7.15
N GLY A 43 24.15 -1.11 -6.78
CA GLY A 43 25.56 -1.01 -7.06
C GLY A 43 26.43 -0.65 -5.87
N ARG A 44 27.67 -1.12 -5.93
CA ARG A 44 28.68 -0.97 -4.86
C ARG A 44 28.87 0.47 -4.38
N ARG A 45 28.79 1.46 -5.30
CA ARG A 45 28.98 2.89 -4.99
C ARG A 45 27.87 3.48 -4.13
N ARG A 46 26.71 2.81 -4.07
CA ARG A 46 25.54 3.25 -3.30
C ARG A 46 25.48 2.58 -1.92
N MET A 47 26.44 1.70 -1.61
CA MET A 47 26.57 1.04 -0.32
C MET A 47 27.34 1.93 0.67
N GLU A 48 26.84 2.00 1.91
CA GLU A 48 27.52 2.70 3.00
C GLU A 48 28.85 2.03 3.36
N ASN A 49 28.88 0.69 3.34
CA ASN A 49 30.07 -0.12 3.64
C ASN A 49 30.24 -1.17 2.54
N PRO A 50 30.90 -0.83 1.41
CA PRO A 50 31.08 -1.77 0.31
C PRO A 50 32.06 -2.89 0.68
N PRO A 51 31.83 -4.14 0.25
CA PRO A 51 32.79 -5.23 0.42
C PRO A 51 34.08 -4.97 -0.35
N ARG A 52 35.17 -5.65 0.03
CA ARG A 52 36.48 -5.52 -0.64
C ARG A 52 36.46 -6.11 -2.04
N ASP A 53 35.93 -7.32 -2.13
CA ASP A 53 35.70 -8.05 -3.36
C ASP A 53 34.24 -7.84 -3.77
N TRP A 54 34.05 -7.49 -5.03
CA TRP A 54 32.75 -7.24 -5.64
C TRP A 54 32.91 -7.50 -7.12
N ASP A 55 32.24 -8.53 -7.61
CA ASP A 55 32.35 -8.95 -8.99
C ASP A 55 31.07 -8.66 -9.79
N ILE A 56 31.04 -9.13 -11.03
CA ILE A 56 29.90 -8.91 -11.90
C ILE A 56 28.67 -9.71 -11.46
N VAL A 57 28.85 -10.88 -10.85
CA VAL A 57 27.73 -11.68 -10.33
C VAL A 57 27.06 -10.96 -9.17
N ASP A 58 27.84 -10.33 -8.30
CA ASP A 58 27.32 -9.49 -7.22
C ASP A 58 26.51 -8.30 -7.75
N GLU A 59 27.02 -7.60 -8.76
CA GLU A 59 26.32 -6.46 -9.40
C GLU A 59 25.00 -6.91 -10.03
N GLN A 60 25.03 -7.99 -10.81
CA GLN A 60 23.82 -8.54 -11.45
C GLN A 60 22.76 -9.01 -10.43
N SER A 61 23.22 -9.53 -9.27
CA SER A 61 22.34 -9.92 -8.18
C SER A 61 21.67 -8.71 -7.52
N ASP A 62 22.40 -7.62 -7.27
CA ASP A 62 21.87 -6.39 -6.64
C ASP A 62 20.91 -5.63 -7.59
N GLU A 63 21.16 -5.64 -8.91
CA GLU A 63 20.26 -5.02 -9.91
C GLU A 63 18.92 -5.76 -10.10
N SER A 64 18.86 -7.05 -9.75
CA SER A 64 17.65 -7.88 -9.92
C SER A 64 16.51 -7.55 -8.94
N PHE A 65 16.73 -6.67 -7.96
CA PHE A 65 15.70 -6.24 -7.01
C PHE A 65 15.50 -4.72 -7.06
N PRO A 66 14.24 -4.22 -7.17
CA PRO A 66 12.95 -4.93 -7.18
C PRO A 66 12.47 -5.38 -8.58
N ALA A 67 13.24 -5.12 -9.64
CA ALA A 67 12.83 -5.39 -11.02
C ALA A 67 13.17 -6.83 -11.42
N SER A 68 12.14 -7.68 -11.59
CA SER A 68 12.29 -9.09 -12.03
C SER A 68 12.89 -9.29 -13.43
N ASP A 69 13.35 -8.23 -14.12
CA ASP A 69 13.99 -8.37 -15.42
C ASP A 69 15.44 -8.82 -15.20
N PRO A 70 15.83 -10.01 -15.69
CA PRO A 70 17.21 -10.43 -15.63
C PRO A 70 18.06 -9.44 -16.45
N PRO A 71 19.31 -9.20 -16.03
CA PRO A 71 20.18 -8.31 -16.76
C PRO A 71 20.42 -8.80 -18.18
N GLY A 72 20.31 -7.88 -19.15
CA GLY A 72 20.43 -8.14 -20.57
C GLY A 72 21.88 -8.38 -21.03
N ASN A 73 22.56 -9.38 -20.46
CA ASN A 73 23.96 -9.71 -20.75
C ASN A 73 24.09 -10.94 -21.70
N TYR A 74 23.14 -11.12 -22.62
CA TYR A 74 23.13 -12.17 -23.65
C TYR A 74 23.95 -11.79 -24.89
#